data_AF-A0AA43CH30-F1
#
_entry.id   AF-A0AA43CH30-F1
#
_cell.length_a   1.000
_cell.length_b   1.000
_cell.length_c   1.000
_cell.angle_alpha   90.00
_cell.angle_beta   90.00
_cell.angle_gamma   90.00
#
_symmetry.space_group_name_H-M   'P 1'
#
loop_
_entity.id
_entity.type
_entity.pdbx_description
1 polymer ?
#
loop_
_entity_poly.entity_id
_entity_poly.type
_entity_poly.pdbx_seq_one_letter_code
_entity_poly.pdbx_strand_id
1 'polypeptide(L)'
;MTAHDDKTKPHILPLSLYLTIGGALLVLTAVTVLVSFFQFGAYNLVVAMFIAAIKATLVALFFMHLKYDNKVYLLVFVLAILFLAAFIIFTMFDTMQRDQIYRIKSGPIDKDAIIYETQTGADSTSVEADSTANRADTVTIMDEGH
;
A
#
# COMPACT_ATOMS: atom_id res chain seq x y z
N MET A 1 -59.17 -31.85 -10.22
CA MET A 1 -58.35 -30.62 -10.13
C MET A 1 -58.00 -30.42 -8.66
N THR A 2 -56.96 -31.07 -8.16
CA THR A 2 -56.49 -30.93 -6.78
C THR A 2 -55.34 -29.93 -6.78
N ALA A 3 -55.57 -28.77 -6.19
CA ALA A 3 -54.57 -27.74 -5.99
C ALA A 3 -53.48 -28.28 -5.04
N HIS A 4 -52.27 -28.43 -5.55
CA HIS A 4 -51.08 -28.64 -4.73
C HIS A 4 -50.68 -27.28 -4.14
N ASP A 5 -50.90 -27.11 -2.84
CA ASP A 5 -50.37 -26.03 -2.01
C ASP A 5 -48.88 -26.30 -1.77
N ASP A 6 -48.05 -25.84 -2.71
CA ASP A 6 -46.60 -25.94 -2.65
C ASP A 6 -46.06 -24.83 -1.74
N LYS A 7 -45.95 -25.14 -0.43
CA LYS A 7 -45.31 -24.27 0.56
C LYS A 7 -43.80 -24.29 0.34
N THR A 8 -43.35 -23.55 -0.67
CA THR A 8 -41.95 -23.20 -0.90
C THR A 8 -41.44 -22.35 0.26
N LYS A 9 -40.92 -23.01 1.30
CA LYS A 9 -40.17 -22.32 2.35
C LYS A 9 -38.90 -21.75 1.69
N PRO A 10 -38.71 -20.43 1.62
CA PRO A 10 -37.47 -19.89 1.09
C PRO A 10 -36.33 -20.37 1.99
N HIS A 11 -35.47 -21.26 1.46
CA HIS A 11 -34.24 -21.72 2.10
C HIS A 11 -33.24 -20.55 2.12
N ILE A 12 -33.53 -19.53 2.92
CA ILE A 12 -32.59 -18.47 3.24
C ILE A 12 -31.71 -18.97 4.38
N LEU A 13 -30.41 -18.86 4.19
CA LEU A 13 -29.38 -19.22 5.16
C LEU A 13 -29.74 -18.65 6.54
N PRO A 14 -29.64 -19.43 7.62
CA PRO A 14 -30.18 -19.06 8.91
C PRO A 14 -29.53 -17.76 9.38
N LEU A 15 -30.37 -16.77 9.68
CA LEU A 15 -29.96 -15.43 10.11
C LEU A 15 -29.06 -15.48 11.36
N SER A 16 -29.20 -16.54 12.17
CA SER A 16 -28.35 -16.85 13.32
C SER A 16 -26.87 -17.05 12.95
N LEU A 17 -26.55 -17.60 11.78
CA LEU A 17 -25.18 -17.77 11.32
C LEU A 17 -24.52 -16.40 11.12
N TYR A 18 -25.14 -15.52 10.33
CA TYR A 18 -24.64 -14.16 10.11
C TYR A 18 -24.46 -13.38 11.41
N LEU A 19 -25.41 -13.50 12.35
CA LEU A 19 -25.34 -12.82 13.65
C LEU A 19 -24.21 -13.36 14.55
N THR A 20 -23.99 -14.69 14.53
CA THR A 20 -22.90 -15.33 15.28
C THR A 20 -21.53 -14.89 14.78
N ILE A 21 -21.35 -14.86 13.46
CA ILE A 21 -20.08 -14.43 12.86
C ILE A 21 -19.88 -12.92 13.01
N GLY A 22 -20.94 -12.11 12.85
CA GLY A 22 -20.88 -10.67 13.14
C GLY A 22 -20.42 -10.40 14.58
N GLY A 23 -20.95 -11.14 15.56
CA GLY A 23 -20.50 -11.09 16.94
C GLY A 23 -19.02 -11.50 17.11
N ALA A 24 -18.61 -12.63 16.51
CA ALA A 24 -17.22 -13.09 16.56
C ALA A 24 -16.24 -12.06 15.97
N LEU A 25 -16.62 -11.40 14.87
CA LEU A 25 -15.81 -10.35 14.23
C LEU A 25 -15.70 -9.10 15.10
N LEU A 26 -16.77 -8.73 15.80
CA LEU A 26 -16.78 -7.60 16.73
C LEU A 26 -15.82 -7.87 17.91
N VAL A 27 -15.91 -9.07 18.50
CA VAL A 27 -15.00 -9.50 19.57
C VAL A 27 -13.54 -9.50 19.10
N LEU A 28 -13.24 -10.09 17.94
CA LEU A 28 -11.89 -10.11 17.41
C LEU A 28 -11.35 -8.69 17.15
N THR A 29 -12.21 -7.77 16.70
CA THR A 29 -11.85 -6.36 16.50
C THR A 29 -11.51 -5.67 17.82
N ALA A 30 -12.32 -5.89 18.86
CA ALA A 30 -12.05 -5.36 20.19
C ALA A 30 -10.70 -5.88 20.73
N VAL A 31 -10.41 -7.17 20.52
CA VAL A 31 -9.11 -7.76 20.85
C VAL A 31 -7.98 -7.12 20.05
N THR A 32 -8.15 -6.87 18.75
CA THR A 32 -7.13 -6.17 17.93
C THR A 32 -6.83 -4.77 18.45
N VAL A 33 -7.87 -4.01 18.81
CA VAL A 33 -7.71 -2.66 19.37
C VAL A 33 -6.99 -2.75 20.72
N LEU A 34 -7.33 -3.73 21.57
CA LEU A 34 -6.62 -3.98 22.83
C LEU A 34 -5.14 -4.28 22.62
N VAL A 35 -4.82 -5.16 21.68
CA VAL A 35 -3.43 -5.51 21.35
C VAL A 35 -2.69 -4.31 20.77
N SER A 36 -3.36 -3.44 20.00
CA SER A 36 -2.76 -2.21 19.49
C SER A 36 -2.31 -1.23 20.58
N PHE A 37 -2.87 -1.33 21.80
CA PHE A 37 -2.41 -0.54 22.94
C PHE A 37 -1.15 -1.11 23.61
N PHE A 38 -0.81 -2.37 23.36
CA PHE A 38 0.45 -2.95 23.83
C PHE A 38 1.58 -2.63 22.84
N GLN A 39 2.53 -1.78 23.24
CA GLN A 39 3.71 -1.48 22.41
C GLN A 39 4.71 -2.65 22.43
N PHE A 40 4.64 -3.53 21.43
CA PHE A 40 5.64 -4.57 21.15
C PHE A 40 6.86 -4.04 20.35
N GLY A 41 7.09 -2.72 20.33
CA GLY A 41 8.17 -2.08 19.58
C GLY A 41 8.12 -2.40 18.08
N ALA A 42 9.22 -2.90 17.52
CA ALA A 42 9.35 -3.24 16.09
C ALA A 42 8.42 -4.39 15.62
N TYR A 43 8.00 -5.27 16.53
CA TYR A 43 7.15 -6.43 16.19
C TYR A 43 5.66 -6.09 16.12
N ASN A 44 5.27 -4.86 16.49
CA ASN A 44 3.87 -4.48 16.56
C ASN A 44 3.15 -4.63 15.20
N LEU A 45 3.85 -4.29 14.11
CA LEU A 45 3.32 -4.46 12.75
C LEU A 45 3.09 -5.94 12.40
N VAL A 46 4.04 -6.81 12.74
CA VAL A 46 3.96 -8.25 12.46
C VAL A 46 2.80 -8.88 13.23
N VAL A 47 2.66 -8.53 14.51
CA VAL A 47 1.55 -9.00 15.37
C VAL A 47 0.20 -8.48 14.86
N ALA A 48 0.11 -7.20 14.49
CA ALA A 48 -1.10 -6.62 13.94
C ALA A 48 -1.52 -7.30 12.62
N MET A 49 -0.57 -7.56 11.72
CA MET A 49 -0.82 -8.29 10.46
C MET A 49 -1.26 -9.73 10.69
N PHE A 50 -0.67 -10.42 11.67
CA PHE A 50 -1.06 -11.79 12.02
C PHE A 50 -2.51 -11.86 12.52
N ILE A 51 -2.89 -10.96 13.43
CA ILE A 51 -4.27 -10.89 13.96
C ILE A 51 -5.26 -10.51 12.85
N ALA A 52 -4.88 -9.56 11.99
CA ALA A 52 -5.68 -9.18 10.82
C ALA A 52 -5.91 -10.37 9.87
N ALA A 53 -4.88 -11.21 9.63
CA ALA A 53 -5.00 -12.41 8.81
C ALA A 53 -5.95 -13.46 9.42
N ILE A 54 -5.92 -13.65 10.75
CA ILE A 54 -6.87 -14.54 11.45
C ILE A 54 -8.29 -14.04 11.25
N LYS A 55 -8.53 -12.74 11.43
CA LYS A 55 -9.85 -12.13 11.22
C LYS A 55 -10.33 -12.34 9.79
N ALA A 56 -9.48 -12.06 8.80
CA ALA A 56 -9.79 -12.25 7.38
C ALA A 56 -10.11 -13.72 7.05
N THR A 57 -9.40 -14.67 7.67
CA THR A 57 -9.64 -16.11 7.50
C THR A 57 -10.99 -16.53 8.07
N LEU A 58 -11.38 -16.01 9.25
CA LEU A 58 -12.70 -16.24 9.81
C LEU A 58 -13.81 -15.66 8.91
N VAL A 59 -13.62 -14.45 8.37
CA VAL A 59 -14.56 -13.88 7.40
C VAL A 59 -14.68 -14.78 6.18
N ALA A 60 -13.56 -15.17 5.57
CA ALA A 60 -13.57 -15.97 4.35
C ALA A 60 -14.21 -17.36 4.55
N LEU A 61 -13.90 -18.05 5.65
CA LEU A 61 -14.44 -19.38 5.90
C LEU A 61 -15.97 -19.39 6.07
N PHE A 62 -16.53 -18.33 6.66
CA PHE A 62 -17.91 -18.30 7.11
C PHE A 62 -18.82 -17.38 6.27
N PHE A 63 -18.40 -16.15 5.95
CA PHE A 63 -19.18 -15.22 5.11
C PHE A 63 -19.19 -15.64 3.65
N MET A 64 -18.12 -16.28 3.17
CA MET A 64 -18.03 -16.75 1.78
C MET A 64 -18.65 -18.13 1.56
N HIS A 65 -19.29 -18.72 2.60
CA HIS A 65 -19.90 -20.05 2.53
C HIS A 65 -18.87 -21.15 2.15
N LEU A 66 -17.61 -20.96 2.54
CA LEU A 66 -16.48 -21.80 2.13
C LEU A 66 -16.59 -23.25 2.62
N LYS A 67 -17.11 -23.42 3.84
CA LYS A 67 -17.21 -24.72 4.51
C LYS A 67 -18.43 -25.53 4.08
N TYR A 68 -19.47 -24.90 3.53
CA TYR A 68 -20.78 -25.54 3.38
C TYR A 68 -21.22 -25.82 1.93
N ASP A 69 -20.78 -25.09 0.89
CA ASP A 69 -21.31 -25.31 -0.48
C ASP A 69 -20.25 -25.54 -1.58
N ASN A 70 -19.09 -24.87 -1.60
CA ASN A 70 -18.21 -24.94 -2.77
C ASN A 70 -16.71 -24.96 -2.43
N LYS A 71 -16.10 -26.16 -2.56
CA LYS A 71 -14.66 -26.41 -2.41
C LYS A 71 -13.77 -25.57 -3.34
N VAL A 72 -14.33 -25.05 -4.44
CA VAL A 72 -13.64 -24.17 -5.39
C VAL A 72 -13.21 -22.86 -4.74
N TYR A 73 -14.07 -22.25 -3.91
CA TYR A 73 -13.71 -21.03 -3.20
C TYR A 73 -12.58 -21.27 -2.20
N LEU A 74 -12.51 -22.48 -1.62
CA LEU A 74 -11.46 -22.83 -0.66
C LEU A 74 -10.12 -22.90 -1.36
N LEU A 75 -10.09 -23.53 -2.54
CA LEU A 75 -8.90 -23.59 -3.37
C LEU A 75 -8.41 -22.19 -3.78
N VAL A 76 -9.32 -21.32 -4.24
CA VAL A 76 -8.97 -19.94 -4.62
C VAL A 76 -8.48 -19.14 -3.41
N PHE A 77 -9.08 -19.33 -2.23
CA PHE A 77 -8.65 -18.67 -1.00
C PHE A 77 -7.27 -19.11 -0.52
N VAL A 78 -7.00 -20.43 -0.53
CA VAL A 78 -5.68 -20.97 -0.19
C VAL A 78 -4.62 -20.48 -1.17
N LEU A 79 -4.92 -20.48 -2.47
CA LEU A 79 -4.04 -19.91 -3.49
C LEU A 79 -3.79 -18.42 -3.24
N ALA A 80 -4.82 -17.64 -2.96
CA ALA A 80 -4.69 -16.21 -2.67
C ALA A 80 -3.80 -15.94 -1.44
N ILE A 81 -3.97 -16.70 -0.35
CA ILE A 81 -3.10 -16.58 0.83
C ILE A 81 -1.66 -16.99 0.51
N LEU A 82 -1.47 -18.10 -0.20
CA LEU A 82 -0.15 -18.57 -0.60
C LEU A 82 0.56 -17.51 -1.43
N PHE A 83 -0.10 -16.98 -2.46
CA PHE A 83 0.43 -15.92 -3.31
C PHE A 83 0.72 -14.64 -2.51
N LEU A 84 -0.18 -14.24 -1.61
CA LEU A 84 0.03 -13.08 -0.74
C LEU A 84 1.26 -13.25 0.16
N ALA A 85 1.39 -14.42 0.81
CA ALA A 85 2.53 -14.73 1.66
C ALA A 85 3.84 -14.73 0.86
N ALA A 86 3.83 -15.35 -0.32
CA ALA A 86 4.97 -15.33 -1.23
C ALA A 86 5.34 -13.89 -1.65
N PHE A 87 4.35 -13.05 -1.95
CA PHE A 87 4.57 -11.65 -2.32
C PHE A 87 5.18 -10.84 -1.16
N ILE A 88 4.65 -10.97 0.06
CA ILE A 88 5.19 -10.28 1.23
C ILE A 88 6.64 -10.69 1.50
N ILE A 89 6.94 -12.00 1.48
CA ILE A 89 8.31 -12.50 1.69
C ILE A 89 9.23 -11.99 0.58
N PHE A 90 8.79 -12.03 -0.66
CA PHE A 90 9.56 -11.55 -1.81
C PHE A 90 9.82 -10.03 -1.72
N THR A 91 8.82 -9.22 -1.39
CA THR A 91 8.97 -7.77 -1.20
C THR A 91 9.88 -7.44 -0.02
N MET A 92 9.79 -8.18 1.09
CA MET A 92 10.72 -8.03 2.22
C MET A 92 12.15 -8.36 1.81
N PHE A 93 12.35 -9.44 1.06
CA PHE A 93 13.66 -9.85 0.55
C PHE A 93 14.24 -8.84 -0.45
N ASP A 94 13.41 -8.33 -1.37
CA ASP A 94 13.77 -7.27 -2.31
C ASP A 94 14.15 -5.97 -1.58
N THR A 95 13.37 -5.55 -0.58
CA THR A 95 13.69 -4.38 0.25
C THR A 95 14.99 -4.57 1.03
N MET A 96 15.23 -5.75 1.60
CA MET A 96 16.47 -6.08 2.30
C MET A 96 17.70 -6.00 1.39
N GLN A 97 17.60 -6.43 0.13
CA GLN A 97 18.68 -6.27 -0.84
C GLN A 97 18.85 -4.83 -1.31
N ARG A 98 17.77 -4.05 -1.42
CA ARG A 98 17.83 -2.63 -1.79
C ARG A 98 18.58 -1.77 -0.79
N ASP A 99 18.47 -2.05 0.51
CA ASP A 99 19.23 -1.34 1.55
C ASP A 99 20.75 -1.36 1.26
N GLN A 100 21.23 -2.45 0.65
CA GLN A 100 22.65 -2.62 0.30
C GLN A 100 23.09 -1.72 -0.87
N ILE A 101 22.15 -1.30 -1.72
CA ILE A 101 22.41 -0.43 -2.90
C ILE A 101 22.20 1.05 -2.56
N TYR A 102 21.25 1.41 -1.69
CA TYR A 102 21.05 2.81 -1.28
C TYR A 102 22.16 3.35 -0.35
N ARG A 103 23.02 2.48 0.20
CA ARG A 103 24.22 2.91 0.95
C ARG A 103 25.17 3.80 0.13
N ILE A 104 25.05 3.81 -1.21
CA ILE A 104 25.92 4.57 -2.13
C ILE A 104 25.25 5.87 -2.64
N LYS A 105 23.98 6.16 -2.32
CA LYS A 105 23.29 7.39 -2.78
C LYS A 105 23.03 8.42 -1.68
N SER A 106 23.80 8.36 -0.60
CA SER A 106 23.80 9.34 0.50
C SER A 106 25.18 9.95 0.78
N GLY A 107 26.17 9.71 -0.10
CA GLY A 107 27.37 10.55 -0.12
C GLY A 107 26.96 12.00 -0.40
N PRO A 108 27.62 13.01 0.21
CA PRO A 108 27.45 14.39 -0.22
C PRO A 108 27.54 14.44 -1.74
N ILE A 109 26.58 15.10 -2.40
CA ILE A 109 26.66 15.35 -3.84
C ILE A 109 28.02 16.00 -4.07
N ASP A 110 28.98 15.24 -4.61
CA ASP A 110 30.28 15.75 -4.97
C ASP A 110 30.05 16.65 -6.18
N LYS A 111 30.15 17.94 -5.92
CA LYS A 111 29.90 19.04 -6.86
C LYS A 111 30.96 19.05 -7.97
N ASP A 112 32.04 18.27 -7.78
CA ASP A 112 33.19 18.17 -8.66
C ASP A 112 33.07 16.96 -9.61
N ALA A 113 31.96 16.20 -9.59
CA ALA A 113 31.68 15.22 -10.62
C ALA A 113 31.47 15.95 -11.97
N ILE A 114 32.16 15.52 -13.03
CA ILE A 114 32.20 16.13 -14.39
C ILE A 114 30.80 16.42 -14.98
N ILE A 115 29.77 15.72 -14.47
CA ILE A 115 28.36 15.92 -14.81
C ILE A 115 27.84 17.31 -14.38
N TYR A 116 28.43 17.92 -13.34
CA TYR A 116 28.09 19.25 -12.83
C TYR A 116 28.96 20.36 -13.43
N GLU A 117 30.23 20.12 -13.77
CA GLU A 117 31.05 21.12 -14.49
C GLU A 117 30.42 21.51 -15.83
N THR A 118 29.86 20.52 -16.54
CA THR A 118 29.19 20.76 -17.82
C THR A 118 27.93 21.62 -17.67
N GLN A 119 27.28 21.60 -16.52
CA GLN A 119 26.03 22.36 -16.30
C GLN A 119 26.27 23.69 -15.58
N THR A 120 27.25 23.78 -14.66
CA THR A 120 27.63 25.03 -13.99
C THR A 120 28.41 25.97 -14.92
N GLY A 121 29.28 25.45 -15.80
CA GLY A 121 29.99 26.28 -16.79
C GLY A 121 29.12 26.71 -17.98
N ALA A 122 28.13 25.90 -18.35
CA ALA A 122 27.18 26.26 -19.41
C ALA A 122 26.13 27.25 -18.90
N ASP A 123 25.58 27.05 -17.69
CA ASP A 123 24.53 27.89 -17.12
C ASP A 123 25.06 29.25 -16.65
N SER A 124 26.26 29.35 -16.05
CA SER A 124 26.85 30.64 -15.67
C SER A 124 27.23 31.49 -16.88
N THR A 125 27.73 30.88 -17.96
CA THR A 125 28.07 31.60 -19.19
C THR A 125 26.81 32.07 -19.92
N SER A 126 25.73 31.28 -19.93
CA SER A 126 24.45 31.72 -20.49
C SER A 126 23.74 32.75 -19.59
N VAL A 127 23.78 32.62 -18.27
CA VAL A 127 23.16 33.57 -17.33
C VAL A 127 23.93 34.89 -17.29
N GLU A 128 25.25 34.90 -17.43
CA GLU A 128 26.04 36.14 -17.50
C GLU A 128 25.91 36.83 -18.86
N ALA A 129 25.84 36.07 -19.97
CA ALA A 129 25.55 36.62 -21.29
C ALA A 129 24.11 37.14 -21.41
N ASP A 130 23.13 36.43 -20.86
CA ASP A 130 21.71 36.83 -20.88
C ASP A 130 21.43 37.99 -19.90
N SER A 131 22.10 38.02 -18.73
CA SER A 131 22.01 39.13 -17.78
C SER A 131 22.69 40.40 -18.32
N THR A 132 23.84 40.30 -18.98
CA THR A 132 24.51 41.46 -19.59
C THR A 132 23.79 41.98 -20.82
N ALA A 133 23.19 41.09 -21.63
CA ALA A 133 22.32 41.48 -22.74
C ALA A 133 21.04 42.18 -22.25
N ASN A 134 20.35 41.62 -21.25
CA ASN A 134 19.14 42.22 -20.67
C ASN A 134 19.43 43.55 -19.94
N ARG A 135 20.62 43.68 -19.34
CA ARG A 135 21.08 44.93 -18.70
C ARG A 135 21.45 46.01 -19.73
N ALA A 136 21.93 45.63 -20.91
CA ALA A 136 22.19 46.57 -22.00
C ALA A 136 20.88 47.13 -22.59
N ASP A 137 19.88 46.26 -22.83
CA ASP A 137 18.55 46.69 -23.28
C ASP A 137 17.88 47.60 -22.24
N THR A 138 17.95 47.27 -20.95
CA THR A 138 17.36 48.10 -19.90
C THR A 138 18.00 49.50 -19.80
N VAL A 139 19.32 49.62 -20.02
CA VAL A 139 20.02 50.91 -19.97
C VAL A 139 19.72 51.77 -21.21
N THR A 140 19.58 51.17 -22.39
CA THR A 140 19.21 51.90 -23.61
C THR A 140 17.75 52.38 -23.59
N ILE A 141 16.82 51.59 -23.03
CA ILE A 141 15.41 51.99 -22.90
C ILE A 141 15.23 53.16 -21.90
N MET A 142 16.17 53.33 -20.95
CA MET A 142 16.18 54.47 -20.03
C MET A 142 16.75 55.77 -20.64
N ASP A 143 17.46 55.69 -21.76
CA ASP A 143 18.10 56.84 -22.43
C ASP A 143 17.21 57.47 -23.54
N GLU A 144 16.25 56.72 -24.10
CA GLU A 144 15.31 57.21 -25.13
C GLU A 144 13.92 57.63 -24.58
N GLY A 145 13.80 57.83 -23.27
CA GLY A 145 12.54 58.10 -22.57
C GLY A 145 12.21 59.57 -22.23
N HIS A 146 12.92 60.56 -22.79
CA HIS A 146 12.67 61.99 -22.57
C HIS A 146 12.84 62.85 -23.82
#